data_AF-A6G5M8-F1
#
_entry.id   AF-A6G5M8-F1
#
_cell.length_a   1.000
_cell.length_b   1.000
_cell.length_c   1.000
_cell.angle_alpha   90.00
_cell.angle_beta   90.00
_cell.angle_gamma   90.00
#
_symmetry.space_group_name_H-M   'P 1'
#
loop_
_entity.id
_entity.type
_entity.pdbx_description
1 polymer ?
#
loop_
_entity_poly.entity_id
_entity_poly.type
_entity_poly.pdbx_seq_one_letter_code
_entity_poly.pdbx_strand_id
1 'polypeptide(L)'
;MFAVKTKLSHYSLALFACLSLSFATTACSDDSGDDGSDEVATEEEDSSDDADEATDTETGTAEGTEETTEETTEEESSSEEETTTEEEGMGTLPNGSECTNGNECLSGECYLLPFLGGQCGECDEDDDCPDGGCTIPNPFDANGSICNEGEVGGGCESDEVCQDGLSCGTVLDLLGLITISTCGNCATNDDCTDGQICEPVVIVEEFSGINDCIDPGTLEQDAYCDLMGDGDAACASGICSPVNIMNLAEVGACGACVTDDDCGGGTCQEGGLDLENGALLGSTCI
;
A
#
# COMPACT_ATOMS: atom_id res chain seq x y z
N MET A 1 10.93 -31.02 -22.53
CA MET A 1 12.36 -30.69 -22.75
C MET A 1 12.40 -29.43 -23.61
N PHE A 2 12.09 -28.28 -23.01
CA PHE A 2 12.04 -26.98 -23.69
C PHE A 2 13.24 -26.14 -23.24
N ALA A 3 14.06 -25.72 -24.21
CA ALA A 3 15.23 -24.89 -23.98
C ALA A 3 14.81 -23.42 -24.00
N VAL A 4 14.79 -22.78 -22.83
CA VAL A 4 14.61 -21.33 -22.70
C VAL A 4 15.94 -20.65 -22.96
N LYS A 5 15.94 -19.73 -23.92
CA LYS A 5 17.12 -19.02 -24.42
C LYS A 5 17.19 -17.66 -23.71
N THR A 6 17.91 -17.60 -22.59
CA THR A 6 18.15 -16.35 -21.85
C THR A 6 19.04 -15.41 -22.67
N LYS A 7 18.50 -14.22 -22.99
CA LYS A 7 19.30 -13.08 -23.47
C LYS A 7 19.81 -12.33 -22.24
N LEU A 8 21.10 -12.47 -21.94
CA LEU A 8 21.82 -11.57 -21.03
C LEU A 8 21.88 -10.16 -21.67
N SER A 9 21.08 -9.24 -21.15
CA SER A 9 21.30 -7.81 -21.40
C SER A 9 22.38 -7.32 -20.45
N HIS A 10 23.50 -6.89 -21.01
CA HIS A 10 24.60 -6.25 -20.29
C HIS A 10 24.19 -4.81 -19.99
N TYR A 11 23.86 -4.50 -18.74
CA TYR A 11 23.83 -3.11 -18.26
C TYR A 11 25.14 -2.74 -17.58
N SER A 12 25.82 -1.81 -18.23
CA SER A 12 27.13 -1.28 -17.91
C SER A 12 27.18 -0.59 -16.55
N LEU A 13 28.22 -0.95 -15.79
CA LEU A 13 28.80 -0.13 -14.73
C LEU A 13 29.10 1.29 -15.23
N ALA A 14 28.57 2.30 -14.54
CA ALA A 14 29.02 3.69 -14.63
C ALA A 14 29.06 4.34 -13.23
N LEU A 15 30.11 3.98 -12.49
CA LEU A 15 31.05 4.90 -11.85
C LEU A 15 30.58 6.37 -11.69
N PHE A 16 30.16 6.75 -10.47
CA PHE A 16 30.29 8.14 -10.01
C PHE A 16 30.90 8.17 -8.61
N ALA A 17 32.16 8.60 -8.58
CA ALA A 17 32.93 8.91 -7.39
C ALA A 17 32.74 10.39 -7.02
N CYS A 18 33.01 10.68 -5.74
CA CYS A 18 33.33 11.97 -5.14
C CYS A 18 32.18 12.95 -4.89
N LEU A 19 31.79 13.09 -3.62
CA LEU A 19 32.04 14.35 -2.92
C LEU A 19 32.11 14.15 -1.39
N SER A 20 33.34 14.17 -0.89
CA SER A 20 33.68 14.37 0.52
C SER A 20 33.35 15.81 0.92
N LEU A 21 32.56 16.00 1.98
CA LEU A 21 32.45 17.29 2.67
C LEU A 21 32.82 17.11 4.14
N SER A 22 34.05 17.51 4.44
CA SER A 22 34.60 17.65 5.78
C SER A 22 34.00 18.89 6.45
N PHE A 23 33.40 18.73 7.64
CA PHE A 23 33.24 19.85 8.57
C PHE A 23 33.82 19.52 9.95
N ALA A 24 34.47 20.56 10.46
CA ALA A 24 35.45 20.61 11.54
C ALA A 24 35.01 20.01 12.88
N THR A 25 35.88 19.22 13.49
CA THR A 25 35.92 19.02 14.93
C THR A 25 36.59 20.23 15.58
N THR A 26 35.83 20.98 16.37
CA THR A 26 36.38 21.99 17.29
C THR A 26 36.84 21.28 18.55
N ALA A 27 38.16 21.32 18.80
CA ALA A 27 38.77 20.99 20.07
C ALA A 27 38.71 22.21 20.99
N CYS A 28 38.10 22.05 22.17
CA CYS A 28 38.37 22.88 23.34
C CYS A 28 38.71 21.95 24.51
N SER A 29 39.90 22.18 25.06
CA SER A 29 40.49 21.49 26.21
C SER A 29 39.90 21.97 27.54
N ASP A 30 39.95 21.05 28.51
CA ASP A 30 40.15 21.21 29.97
C ASP A 30 39.42 22.34 30.73
N ASP A 31 38.57 21.96 31.69
CA ASP A 31 38.69 22.47 33.05
C ASP A 31 38.23 21.44 34.10
N SER A 32 38.87 21.50 35.26
CA SER A 32 38.93 20.46 36.30
C SER A 32 37.96 20.72 37.46
N GLY A 33 37.16 19.71 37.83
CA GLY A 33 36.77 19.40 39.22
C GLY A 33 35.81 20.34 39.98
N ASP A 34 35.35 19.83 41.13
CA ASP A 34 34.59 20.49 42.21
C ASP A 34 33.07 20.64 41.97
N ASP A 35 32.15 20.49 42.91
CA ASP A 35 31.94 19.72 44.14
C ASP A 35 30.43 19.89 44.43
N GLY A 36 29.85 18.96 45.17
CA GLY A 36 28.78 19.22 46.16
C GLY A 36 27.54 20.07 45.84
N SER A 37 26.40 19.37 45.97
CA SER A 37 25.28 19.74 46.86
C SER A 37 24.15 20.65 46.34
N ASP A 38 22.96 20.05 46.45
CA ASP A 38 21.74 20.57 47.07
C ASP A 38 20.86 21.66 46.41
N GLU A 39 19.60 21.22 46.28
CA GLU A 39 18.34 21.91 46.57
C GLU A 39 17.73 22.96 45.62
N VAL A 40 16.53 22.58 45.15
CA VAL A 40 15.24 23.31 45.15
C VAL A 40 15.20 24.68 44.44
N ALA A 41 14.40 24.77 43.38
CA ALA A 41 13.18 25.61 43.33
C ALA A 41 12.49 25.54 41.97
N THR A 42 11.19 25.26 42.01
CA THR A 42 10.13 25.66 41.10
C THR A 42 10.26 27.15 40.71
N GLU A 43 9.98 27.52 39.46
CA GLU A 43 9.07 28.62 39.06
C GLU A 43 8.69 28.45 37.58
N GLU A 44 7.42 28.73 37.30
CA GLU A 44 6.83 28.85 35.96
C GLU A 44 7.15 30.23 35.39
N GLU A 45 7.40 30.34 34.09
CA GLU A 45 7.22 31.61 33.37
C GLU A 45 6.69 31.31 31.95
N ASP A 46 5.53 31.91 31.73
CA ASP A 46 4.77 32.13 30.51
C ASP A 46 5.58 32.98 29.51
N SER A 47 5.45 32.71 28.20
CA SER A 47 5.82 33.71 27.18
C SER A 47 5.12 33.43 25.85
N SER A 48 3.97 34.07 25.70
CA SER A 48 3.35 34.48 24.45
C SER A 48 4.15 35.56 23.72
N ASP A 49 4.20 35.51 22.38
CA ASP A 49 4.27 36.64 21.41
C ASP A 49 4.24 36.00 19.99
N ASP A 50 3.16 36.04 19.20
CA ASP A 50 2.58 37.13 18.38
C ASP A 50 3.28 37.44 17.04
N ALA A 51 2.42 37.77 16.05
CA ALA A 51 2.65 38.38 14.72
C ALA A 51 3.06 37.47 13.54
N ASP A 52 2.60 37.64 12.30
CA ASP A 52 1.46 38.31 11.63
C ASP A 52 1.65 38.06 10.12
N GLU A 53 0.57 38.18 9.33
CA GLU A 53 0.52 38.44 7.86
C GLU A 53 1.20 37.43 6.87
N ALA A 54 0.68 37.10 5.69
CA ALA A 54 -0.28 37.79 4.81
C ALA A 54 -1.03 36.81 3.88
N THR A 55 -2.26 37.22 3.56
CA THR A 55 -3.07 36.91 2.39
C THR A 55 -2.30 36.86 1.06
N ASP A 56 -2.69 35.94 0.17
CA ASP A 56 -2.92 36.34 -1.22
C ASP A 56 -4.07 35.53 -1.86
N THR A 57 -4.95 36.29 -2.52
CA THR A 57 -6.21 35.87 -3.13
C THR A 57 -6.07 36.18 -4.61
N GLU A 58 -6.09 35.16 -5.49
CA GLU A 58 -6.29 35.41 -6.92
C GLU A 58 -7.51 34.65 -7.45
N THR A 59 -8.61 35.41 -7.50
CA THR A 59 -9.77 35.24 -8.38
C THR A 59 -9.40 35.55 -9.82
N GLY A 60 -9.69 34.63 -10.75
CA GLY A 60 -9.70 34.89 -12.20
C GLY A 60 -11.05 34.47 -12.81
N THR A 61 -11.84 35.44 -13.26
CA THR A 61 -13.13 35.31 -13.97
C THR A 61 -13.11 36.24 -15.18
N ALA A 62 -13.91 35.89 -16.21
CA ALA A 62 -14.37 36.65 -17.40
C ALA A 62 -13.70 36.19 -18.72
N GLU A 63 -14.42 35.54 -19.65
CA GLU A 63 -15.52 35.97 -20.55
C GLU A 63 -15.04 36.44 -21.95
N GLY A 64 -15.78 36.04 -22.99
CA GLY A 64 -15.71 36.52 -24.40
C GLY A 64 -15.72 35.33 -25.40
N THR A 65 -16.81 34.87 -26.00
CA THR A 65 -17.87 35.48 -26.88
C THR A 65 -17.44 35.73 -28.33
N GLU A 66 -18.00 34.90 -29.22
CA GLU A 66 -18.40 35.06 -30.65
C GLU A 66 -17.33 35.48 -31.68
N GLU A 67 -17.34 35.11 -32.98
CA GLU A 67 -18.41 34.83 -33.95
C GLU A 67 -17.80 34.22 -35.24
N THR A 68 -18.66 33.70 -36.15
CA THR A 68 -18.53 33.63 -37.65
C THR A 68 -18.40 32.25 -38.34
N THR A 69 -19.57 31.66 -38.62
CA THR A 69 -20.17 31.31 -39.94
C THR A 69 -19.30 31.09 -41.20
N GLU A 70 -19.52 29.94 -41.89
CA GLU A 70 -19.98 29.77 -43.30
C GLU A 70 -19.77 28.30 -43.74
N GLU A 71 -20.84 27.51 -43.84
CA GLU A 71 -21.52 27.07 -45.08
C GLU A 71 -20.66 26.31 -46.11
N THR A 72 -20.91 25.00 -46.27
CA THR A 72 -21.04 24.39 -47.60
C THR A 72 -21.92 23.14 -47.55
N THR A 73 -22.71 23.00 -48.60
CA THR A 73 -23.97 22.28 -48.72
C THR A 73 -23.84 20.99 -49.53
N GLU A 74 -24.75 20.04 -49.28
CA GLU A 74 -25.21 18.89 -50.12
C GLU A 74 -24.19 17.75 -50.35
N GLU A 75 -24.54 16.46 -50.28
CA GLU A 75 -25.68 15.79 -50.88
C GLU A 75 -26.13 14.54 -50.11
N GLU A 76 -27.37 14.15 -50.41
CA GLU A 76 -28.16 13.08 -49.84
C GLU A 76 -27.63 11.67 -50.16
N SER A 77 -27.71 10.78 -49.17
CA SER A 77 -27.99 9.38 -49.42
C SER A 77 -28.89 8.82 -48.34
N SER A 78 -30.15 8.69 -48.72
CA SER A 78 -31.16 7.88 -48.04
C SER A 78 -30.72 6.42 -48.01
N SER A 79 -30.58 5.86 -46.82
CA SER A 79 -30.63 4.42 -46.57
C SER A 79 -31.16 4.22 -45.16
N GLU A 80 -32.47 3.99 -45.12
CA GLU A 80 -33.23 3.14 -44.20
C GLU A 80 -32.62 2.94 -42.80
N GLU A 81 -33.22 3.65 -41.85
CA GLU A 81 -33.15 3.40 -40.41
C GLU A 81 -33.47 1.94 -40.09
N GLU A 82 -32.44 1.15 -39.78
CA GLU A 82 -32.51 0.27 -38.63
C GLU A 82 -31.83 1.04 -37.50
N THR A 83 -32.63 1.62 -36.61
CA THR A 83 -32.17 1.99 -35.27
C THR A 83 -31.88 0.67 -34.55
N THR A 84 -30.73 0.07 -34.84
CA THR A 84 -30.07 -0.75 -33.83
C THR A 84 -29.78 0.22 -32.71
N THR A 85 -30.51 0.11 -31.60
CA THR A 85 -29.98 0.51 -30.31
C THR A 85 -28.58 -0.09 -30.28
N GLU A 86 -27.54 0.72 -30.49
CA GLU A 86 -26.24 0.36 -29.95
C GLU A 86 -26.52 0.35 -28.45
N GLU A 87 -26.87 -0.83 -27.93
CA GLU A 87 -26.67 -1.09 -26.52
C GLU A 87 -25.19 -0.77 -26.33
N GLU A 88 -24.93 0.40 -25.72
CA GLU A 88 -23.61 0.76 -25.19
C GLU A 88 -23.08 -0.52 -24.56
N GLY A 89 -22.08 -1.10 -25.23
CA GLY A 89 -21.86 -2.53 -25.24
C GLY A 89 -21.58 -3.05 -23.85
N MET A 90 -22.59 -3.66 -23.23
CA MET A 90 -22.36 -4.51 -22.07
C MET A 90 -21.37 -5.58 -22.51
N GLY A 91 -20.28 -5.68 -21.78
CA GLY A 91 -19.24 -6.63 -22.06
C GLY A 91 -19.77 -8.06 -22.09
N THR A 92 -19.00 -8.95 -22.69
CA THR A 92 -19.38 -10.38 -22.78
C THR A 92 -18.54 -11.25 -21.88
N LEU A 93 -17.50 -10.69 -21.27
CA LEU A 93 -16.57 -11.43 -20.43
C LEU A 93 -17.19 -11.68 -19.06
N PRO A 94 -17.25 -12.93 -18.59
CA PRO A 94 -17.71 -13.23 -17.24
C PRO A 94 -16.68 -12.76 -16.19
N ASN A 95 -17.12 -12.64 -14.94
CA ASN A 95 -16.23 -12.39 -13.79
C ASN A 95 -15.07 -13.39 -13.76
N GLY A 96 -13.89 -12.92 -13.39
CA GLY A 96 -12.64 -13.67 -13.45
C GLY A 96 -11.89 -13.60 -14.78
N SER A 97 -12.51 -13.07 -15.84
CA SER A 97 -11.84 -12.92 -17.14
C SER A 97 -10.88 -11.74 -17.15
N GLU A 98 -9.77 -11.86 -17.85
CA GLU A 98 -8.86 -10.74 -18.10
C GLU A 98 -9.57 -9.62 -18.89
N CYS A 99 -9.41 -8.38 -18.45
CA CYS A 99 -10.00 -7.20 -19.09
C CYS A 99 -9.03 -6.02 -19.10
N THR A 100 -9.31 -5.03 -19.95
CA THR A 100 -8.56 -3.76 -19.94
C THR A 100 -9.42 -2.54 -19.56
N ASN A 101 -10.74 -2.71 -19.53
CA ASN A 101 -11.71 -1.70 -19.13
C ASN A 101 -13.07 -2.38 -18.84
N GLY A 102 -13.95 -1.67 -18.15
CA GLY A 102 -15.26 -2.16 -17.71
C GLY A 102 -16.19 -2.63 -18.84
N ASN A 103 -16.14 -1.98 -20.01
CA ASN A 103 -17.01 -2.32 -21.16
C ASN A 103 -16.74 -3.72 -21.75
N GLU A 104 -15.64 -4.37 -21.37
CA GLU A 104 -15.36 -5.75 -21.77
C GLU A 104 -16.08 -6.76 -20.86
N CYS A 105 -16.42 -6.36 -19.64
CA CYS A 105 -16.99 -7.18 -18.59
C CYS A 105 -18.53 -7.17 -18.61
N LEU A 106 -19.12 -8.33 -18.32
CA LEU A 106 -20.57 -8.51 -18.26
C LEU A 106 -21.21 -7.67 -17.14
N SER A 107 -20.47 -7.48 -16.05
CA SER A 107 -20.83 -6.59 -14.93
C SER A 107 -20.75 -5.12 -15.30
N GLY A 108 -19.87 -4.75 -16.23
CA GLY A 108 -19.45 -3.38 -16.44
C GLY A 108 -18.17 -3.01 -15.70
N GLU A 109 -17.66 -3.88 -14.81
CA GLU A 109 -16.55 -3.56 -13.89
C GLU A 109 -15.28 -4.38 -14.17
N CYS A 110 -14.15 -3.67 -14.22
CA CYS A 110 -12.83 -4.25 -14.52
C CYS A 110 -11.81 -3.76 -13.49
N TYR A 111 -11.58 -4.56 -12.45
CA TYR A 111 -10.61 -4.22 -11.41
C TYR A 111 -9.18 -4.29 -11.96
N LEU A 112 -8.47 -3.16 -11.98
CA LEU A 112 -7.12 -3.04 -12.54
C LEU A 112 -6.06 -3.12 -11.44
N LEU A 113 -5.35 -4.25 -11.38
CA LEU A 113 -4.15 -4.38 -10.54
C LEU A 113 -2.91 -3.94 -11.34
N PRO A 114 -2.13 -2.97 -10.83
CA PRO A 114 -0.88 -2.58 -11.47
C PRO A 114 0.03 -3.80 -11.69
N PHE A 115 0.60 -3.89 -12.89
CA PHE A 115 1.48 -4.98 -13.38
C PHE A 115 0.83 -6.36 -13.58
N LEU A 116 -0.28 -6.68 -12.90
CA LEU A 116 -0.99 -7.95 -13.01
C LEU A 116 -2.12 -7.92 -14.06
N GLY A 117 -2.57 -6.74 -14.45
CA GLY A 117 -3.63 -6.55 -15.45
C GLY A 117 -5.00 -6.36 -14.80
N GLY A 118 -6.04 -6.37 -15.63
CA GLY A 118 -7.42 -6.25 -15.17
C GLY A 118 -8.12 -7.60 -15.06
N GLN A 119 -9.03 -7.73 -14.09
CA GLN A 119 -9.94 -8.87 -14.02
C GLN A 119 -11.39 -8.37 -13.87
N CYS A 120 -12.29 -8.92 -14.68
CA CYS A 120 -13.71 -8.61 -14.57
C CYS A 120 -14.22 -9.06 -13.21
N GLY A 121 -15.00 -8.24 -12.52
CA GLY A 121 -15.60 -8.56 -11.23
C GLY A 121 -16.95 -7.90 -11.05
N GLU A 122 -17.54 -8.05 -9.87
CA GLU A 122 -18.84 -7.47 -9.55
C GLU A 122 -18.77 -5.97 -9.24
N CYS A 123 -17.58 -5.48 -8.88
CA CYS A 123 -17.28 -4.11 -8.47
C CYS A 123 -15.84 -3.76 -8.85
N ASP A 124 -15.51 -2.48 -8.99
CA ASP A 124 -14.13 -2.01 -8.93
C ASP A 124 -13.87 -0.94 -7.87
N GLU A 125 -14.94 -0.37 -7.31
CA GLU A 125 -14.94 0.53 -6.15
C GLU A 125 -16.05 0.15 -5.15
N ASP A 126 -16.00 0.71 -3.94
CA ASP A 126 -17.02 0.46 -2.91
C ASP A 126 -18.42 0.93 -3.34
N ASP A 127 -18.50 2.00 -4.14
CA ASP A 127 -19.77 2.60 -4.61
C ASP A 127 -20.59 1.67 -5.53
N ASP A 128 -19.96 0.64 -6.10
CA ASP A 128 -20.64 -0.41 -6.88
C ASP A 128 -21.43 -1.38 -5.98
N CYS A 129 -21.10 -1.42 -4.69
CA CYS A 129 -21.64 -2.36 -3.72
C CYS A 129 -22.67 -1.66 -2.81
N PRO A 130 -23.97 -1.98 -2.92
CA PRO A 130 -25.02 -1.21 -2.22
C PRO A 130 -25.04 -1.39 -0.70
N ASP A 131 -24.46 -2.48 -0.19
CA ASP A 131 -24.58 -2.91 1.20
C ASP A 131 -23.21 -3.18 1.89
N GLY A 132 -22.09 -2.74 1.28
CA GLY A 132 -20.74 -2.97 1.81
C GLY A 132 -19.65 -2.51 0.87
N GLY A 133 -18.51 -3.21 0.85
CA GLY A 133 -17.34 -2.79 0.06
C GLY A 133 -16.99 -3.74 -1.08
N CYS A 134 -15.95 -3.39 -1.82
CA CYS A 134 -15.43 -4.20 -2.92
C CYS A 134 -14.19 -5.01 -2.49
N THR A 135 -14.31 -6.35 -2.49
CA THR A 135 -13.17 -7.22 -2.25
C THR A 135 -12.35 -7.39 -3.53
N ILE A 136 -11.06 -7.06 -3.45
CA ILE A 136 -10.09 -7.16 -4.56
C ILE A 136 -9.98 -8.60 -5.07
N PRO A 137 -9.85 -8.83 -6.41
CA PRO A 137 -9.62 -10.16 -6.94
C PRO A 137 -8.31 -10.77 -6.42
N ASN A 138 -8.36 -12.04 -5.99
CA ASN A 138 -7.14 -12.82 -5.81
C ASN A 138 -6.53 -13.12 -7.21
N PRO A 139 -5.31 -12.64 -7.52
CA PRO A 139 -4.69 -12.85 -8.84
C PRO A 139 -4.38 -14.32 -9.16
N PHE A 140 -4.43 -15.20 -8.16
CA PHE A 140 -4.26 -16.64 -8.32
C PHE A 140 -5.58 -17.38 -8.58
N ASP A 141 -6.71 -16.70 -8.46
CA ASP A 141 -8.05 -17.22 -8.69
C ASP A 141 -8.74 -16.56 -9.89
N ALA A 142 -9.84 -17.16 -10.33
CA ALA A 142 -10.62 -16.74 -11.51
C ALA A 142 -12.02 -16.23 -11.13
N ASN A 143 -12.16 -15.57 -9.98
CA ASN A 143 -13.48 -15.15 -9.47
C ASN A 143 -13.79 -13.66 -9.68
N GLY A 144 -12.81 -12.81 -10.02
CA GLY A 144 -13.01 -11.36 -10.06
C GLY A 144 -13.05 -10.73 -8.67
N SER A 145 -13.17 -9.41 -8.63
CA SER A 145 -13.63 -8.69 -7.44
C SER A 145 -15.08 -9.04 -7.13
N ILE A 146 -15.44 -9.01 -5.85
CA ILE A 146 -16.78 -9.41 -5.37
C ILE A 146 -17.24 -8.41 -4.32
N CYS A 147 -18.51 -8.01 -4.37
CA CYS A 147 -19.12 -7.20 -3.33
C CYS A 147 -19.25 -7.99 -2.02
N ASN A 148 -18.90 -7.36 -0.91
CA ASN A 148 -19.04 -7.91 0.45
C ASN A 148 -20.04 -7.08 1.27
N GLU A 149 -20.35 -7.54 2.49
CA GLU A 149 -21.28 -6.85 3.42
C GLU A 149 -20.53 -6.09 4.53
N GLY A 150 -19.29 -5.68 4.31
CA GLY A 150 -18.46 -4.95 5.29
C GLY A 150 -17.91 -5.80 6.43
N GLU A 151 -17.88 -7.12 6.25
CA GLU A 151 -17.45 -8.07 7.28
C GLU A 151 -15.94 -8.06 7.49
N VAL A 152 -15.47 -8.68 8.57
CA VAL A 152 -14.03 -8.81 8.86
C VAL A 152 -13.30 -9.47 7.69
N GLY A 153 -12.30 -8.77 7.15
CA GLY A 153 -11.52 -9.19 5.98
C GLY A 153 -12.17 -8.89 4.62
N GLY A 154 -13.39 -8.34 4.60
CA GLY A 154 -13.99 -7.77 3.39
C GLY A 154 -13.19 -6.55 2.93
N GLY A 155 -12.98 -6.42 1.61
CA GLY A 155 -12.33 -5.24 1.05
C GLY A 155 -13.13 -3.97 1.27
N CYS A 156 -12.44 -2.86 1.44
CA CYS A 156 -13.02 -1.55 1.68
C CYS A 156 -12.09 -0.44 1.18
N GLU A 157 -12.66 0.71 0.87
CA GLU A 157 -11.98 1.97 0.59
C GLU A 157 -12.22 3.00 1.69
N SER A 158 -13.26 2.81 2.50
CA SER A 158 -13.62 3.69 3.62
C SER A 158 -14.20 2.94 4.81
N ASP A 159 -14.19 3.58 5.99
CA ASP A 159 -14.84 3.04 7.19
C ASP A 159 -16.37 2.89 7.04
N GLU A 160 -16.98 3.60 6.08
CA GLU A 160 -18.43 3.67 5.92
C GLU A 160 -19.04 2.36 5.43
N VAL A 161 -18.26 1.54 4.72
CA VAL A 161 -18.70 0.23 4.24
C VAL A 161 -18.50 -0.88 5.27
N CYS A 162 -17.70 -0.65 6.30
CA CYS A 162 -17.40 -1.65 7.31
C CYS A 162 -18.52 -1.80 8.34
N GLN A 163 -18.74 -3.02 8.82
CA GLN A 163 -19.72 -3.29 9.88
C GLN A 163 -19.35 -2.57 11.19
N ASP A 164 -20.37 -2.34 12.03
CA ASP A 164 -20.22 -1.66 13.32
C ASP A 164 -19.06 -2.24 14.16
N GLY A 165 -18.10 -1.38 14.51
CA GLY A 165 -16.95 -1.73 15.34
C GLY A 165 -15.74 -2.25 14.56
N LEU A 166 -15.79 -2.22 13.23
CA LEU A 166 -14.64 -2.44 12.36
C LEU A 166 -14.16 -1.11 11.76
N SER A 167 -12.92 -1.11 11.29
CA SER A 167 -12.32 0.03 10.59
C SER A 167 -11.66 -0.46 9.30
N CYS A 168 -11.76 0.36 8.26
CA CYS A 168 -11.09 0.12 7.01
C CYS A 168 -9.62 0.51 7.15
N GLY A 169 -8.73 -0.48 7.06
CA GLY A 169 -7.30 -0.24 7.18
C GLY A 169 -6.52 -0.96 6.10
N THR A 170 -5.38 -0.37 5.72
CA THR A 170 -4.44 -1.00 4.82
C THR A 170 -3.85 -2.24 5.48
N VAL A 171 -3.96 -3.38 4.81
CA VAL A 171 -3.42 -4.67 5.26
C VAL A 171 -2.17 -5.04 4.48
N LEU A 172 -2.09 -4.64 3.22
CA LEU A 172 -0.91 -4.85 2.38
C LEU A 172 -0.66 -3.62 1.53
N ASP A 173 0.51 -3.02 1.66
CA ASP A 173 0.97 -1.94 0.79
C ASP A 173 2.27 -2.34 0.08
N LEU A 174 2.20 -2.53 -1.23
CA LEU A 174 3.35 -2.79 -2.09
C LEU A 174 3.86 -1.47 -2.70
N LEU A 175 4.43 -0.61 -1.85
CA LEU A 175 5.01 0.70 -2.22
C LEU A 175 4.04 1.63 -2.98
N GLY A 176 2.76 1.63 -2.58
CA GLY A 176 1.69 2.41 -3.22
C GLY A 176 1.34 1.93 -4.63
N LEU A 177 1.88 0.79 -5.08
CA LEU A 177 1.53 0.19 -6.37
C LEU A 177 0.29 -0.69 -6.22
N ILE A 178 0.20 -1.44 -5.14
CA ILE A 178 -0.97 -2.25 -4.79
C ILE A 178 -1.22 -2.00 -3.32
N THR A 179 -2.38 -1.43 -3.01
CA THR A 179 -2.84 -1.21 -1.66
C THR A 179 -4.10 -2.05 -1.48
N ILE A 180 -4.05 -2.98 -0.53
CA ILE A 180 -5.19 -3.78 -0.13
C ILE A 180 -5.64 -3.25 1.22
N SER A 181 -6.88 -2.79 1.27
CA SER A 181 -7.53 -2.35 2.50
C SER A 181 -8.70 -3.27 2.79
N THR A 182 -8.84 -3.67 4.06
CA THR A 182 -9.94 -4.51 4.50
C THR A 182 -10.53 -4.01 5.82
N CYS A 183 -11.77 -4.39 6.08
CA CYS A 183 -12.43 -4.13 7.35
C CYS A 183 -11.78 -5.00 8.44
N GLY A 184 -11.06 -4.36 9.36
CA GLY A 184 -10.34 -4.99 10.47
C GLY A 184 -10.88 -4.56 11.83
N ASN A 185 -10.33 -5.17 12.89
CA ASN A 185 -10.68 -4.84 14.28
C ASN A 185 -10.03 -3.53 14.75
N CYS A 186 -9.06 -3.01 14.01
CA CYS A 186 -8.33 -1.80 14.33
C CYS A 186 -7.83 -1.12 13.05
N ALA A 187 -7.64 0.20 13.11
CA ALA A 187 -6.90 0.95 12.10
C ALA A 187 -5.54 1.42 12.66
N THR A 188 -5.47 1.60 13.98
CA THR A 188 -4.30 2.08 14.71
C THR A 188 -4.17 1.38 16.05
N ASN A 189 -3.00 1.48 16.69
CA ASN A 189 -2.80 0.94 18.04
C ASN A 189 -3.75 1.54 19.08
N ASP A 190 -4.27 2.75 18.86
CA ASP A 190 -5.19 3.41 19.78
C ASP A 190 -6.57 2.71 19.82
N ASP A 191 -6.89 1.93 18.79
CA ASP A 191 -8.11 1.11 18.73
C ASP A 191 -7.97 -0.18 19.55
N CYS A 192 -6.73 -0.57 19.87
CA CYS A 192 -6.42 -1.77 20.61
C CYS A 192 -6.37 -1.55 22.12
N THR A 193 -6.85 -2.54 22.88
CA THR A 193 -6.86 -2.48 24.35
C THR A 193 -5.70 -3.27 24.96
N ASP A 194 -5.49 -3.12 26.28
CA ASP A 194 -4.55 -3.94 27.04
C ASP A 194 -3.07 -3.89 26.57
N GLY A 195 -2.70 -2.83 25.84
CA GLY A 195 -1.33 -2.65 25.32
C GLY A 195 -1.03 -3.52 24.09
N GLN A 196 -2.07 -4.00 23.43
CA GLN A 196 -1.99 -4.64 22.12
C GLN A 196 -1.60 -3.62 21.03
N ILE A 197 -1.08 -4.14 19.93
CA ILE A 197 -0.75 -3.37 18.74
C ILE A 197 -1.65 -3.79 17.59
N CYS A 198 -1.99 -2.85 16.73
CA CYS A 198 -2.75 -3.10 15.53
C CYS A 198 -1.79 -3.53 14.44
N GLU A 199 -1.91 -4.79 14.02
CA GLU A 199 -0.97 -5.38 13.07
C GLU A 199 -1.74 -6.09 11.94
N PRO A 200 -1.30 -5.92 10.68
CA PRO A 200 -1.85 -6.66 9.55
C PRO A 200 -1.49 -8.16 9.61
N VAL A 201 -2.52 -9.00 9.70
CA VAL A 201 -2.43 -10.46 9.56
C VAL A 201 -2.75 -10.83 8.11
N VAL A 202 -1.71 -11.01 7.31
CA VAL A 202 -1.82 -11.29 5.86
C VAL A 202 -1.78 -12.79 5.58
N ILE A 203 -2.71 -13.27 4.74
CA ILE A 203 -2.72 -14.62 4.17
C ILE A 203 -2.34 -14.49 2.69
N VAL A 204 -1.05 -14.64 2.41
CA VAL A 204 -0.48 -14.43 1.06
C VAL A 204 -1.11 -15.36 0.01
N GLU A 205 -1.41 -16.61 0.38
CA GLU A 205 -2.06 -17.59 -0.52
C GLU A 205 -3.44 -17.13 -1.00
N GLU A 206 -4.16 -16.41 -0.15
CA GLU A 206 -5.51 -15.91 -0.42
C GLU A 206 -5.50 -14.47 -0.93
N PHE A 207 -4.33 -13.82 -0.97
CA PHE A 207 -4.18 -12.40 -1.26
C PHE A 207 -5.11 -11.54 -0.40
N SER A 208 -5.28 -11.94 0.86
CA SER A 208 -6.24 -11.38 1.80
C SER A 208 -5.56 -11.09 3.15
N GLY A 209 -6.26 -10.42 4.04
CA GLY A 209 -5.85 -10.29 5.42
C GLY A 209 -6.74 -9.32 6.20
N ILE A 210 -6.37 -9.09 7.45
CA ILE A 210 -7.10 -8.25 8.39
C ILE A 210 -6.14 -7.47 9.27
N ASN A 211 -6.49 -6.24 9.64
CA ASN A 211 -5.85 -5.58 10.77
C ASN A 211 -6.47 -6.09 12.06
N ASP A 212 -5.65 -6.67 12.94
CA ASP A 212 -6.10 -7.26 14.21
C ASP A 212 -5.26 -6.76 15.38
N CYS A 213 -5.87 -6.73 16.57
CA CYS A 213 -5.19 -6.36 17.80
C CYS A 213 -4.48 -7.58 18.38
N ILE A 214 -3.16 -7.59 18.30
CA ILE A 214 -2.33 -8.69 18.78
C ILE A 214 -1.46 -8.27 19.96
N ASP A 215 -1.08 -9.25 20.79
CA ASP A 215 -0.11 -8.99 21.85
C ASP A 215 1.29 -8.81 21.23
N PRO A 216 2.14 -7.92 21.75
CA PRO A 216 3.51 -7.80 21.27
C PRO A 216 4.29 -9.12 21.37
N GLY A 217 5.04 -9.44 20.31
CA GLY A 217 5.88 -10.63 20.22
C GLY A 217 5.13 -11.93 19.94
N THR A 218 3.90 -11.87 19.42
CA THR A 218 3.13 -13.07 19.07
C THR A 218 3.26 -13.51 17.62
N LEU A 219 3.69 -12.63 16.71
CA LEU A 219 3.88 -13.04 15.32
C LEU A 219 5.03 -14.04 15.21
N GLU A 220 4.74 -15.17 14.60
CA GLU A 220 5.73 -16.22 14.39
C GLU A 220 6.73 -15.81 13.30
N GLN A 221 7.85 -16.55 13.24
CA GLN A 221 8.78 -16.49 12.11
C GLN A 221 8.00 -16.65 10.80
N ASP A 222 8.38 -15.89 9.77
CA ASP A 222 7.79 -15.89 8.43
C ASP A 222 6.42 -15.20 8.32
N ALA A 223 5.83 -14.74 9.43
CA ALA A 223 4.61 -13.93 9.40
C ALA A 223 4.88 -12.54 8.79
N TYR A 224 3.87 -11.96 8.12
CA TYR A 224 3.92 -10.58 7.67
C TYR A 224 4.02 -9.62 8.86
N CYS A 225 4.77 -8.53 8.72
CA CYS A 225 4.85 -7.46 9.71
C CYS A 225 4.96 -6.09 9.02
N ASP A 226 4.49 -5.04 9.69
CA ASP A 226 4.55 -3.67 9.22
C ASP A 226 5.95 -3.09 9.42
N LEU A 227 6.69 -2.94 8.32
CA LEU A 227 8.02 -2.32 8.30
C LEU A 227 8.02 -0.85 8.70
N MET A 228 6.90 -0.14 8.50
CA MET A 228 6.80 1.30 8.73
C MET A 228 6.21 1.64 10.10
N GLY A 229 5.58 0.68 10.77
CA GLY A 229 4.95 0.80 12.07
C GLY A 229 5.62 -0.03 13.16
N ASP A 230 4.81 -0.78 13.92
CA ASP A 230 5.23 -1.52 15.11
C ASP A 230 5.58 -3.00 14.83
N GLY A 231 5.88 -3.35 13.57
CA GLY A 231 6.15 -4.73 13.17
C GLY A 231 7.27 -5.40 13.95
N ASP A 232 8.32 -4.67 14.34
CA ASP A 232 9.39 -5.19 15.22
C ASP A 232 8.83 -5.67 16.57
N ALA A 233 7.89 -4.91 17.14
CA ALA A 233 7.25 -5.25 18.41
C ALA A 233 6.25 -6.41 18.26
N ALA A 234 5.68 -6.60 17.07
CA ALA A 234 4.78 -7.71 16.75
C ALA A 234 5.52 -9.06 16.66
N CYS A 235 6.72 -9.07 16.09
CA CYS A 235 7.51 -10.27 15.87
C CYS A 235 8.03 -10.89 17.16
N ALA A 236 7.89 -12.21 17.31
CA ALA A 236 8.42 -12.96 18.46
C ALA A 236 9.95 -12.86 18.58
N SER A 237 10.64 -12.62 17.46
CA SER A 237 12.08 -12.34 17.41
C SER A 237 12.44 -10.91 17.85
N GLY A 238 11.47 -10.00 17.85
CA GLY A 238 11.70 -8.55 17.99
C GLY A 238 12.21 -7.90 16.69
N ILE A 239 12.14 -8.60 15.56
CA ILE A 239 12.71 -8.15 14.28
C ILE A 239 11.72 -8.40 13.13
N CYS A 240 11.29 -7.31 12.51
CA CYS A 240 10.61 -7.26 11.23
C CYS A 240 11.63 -7.00 10.13
N SER A 241 12.03 -8.05 9.43
CA SER A 241 13.05 -7.97 8.39
C SER A 241 12.44 -7.60 7.03
N PRO A 242 13.08 -6.71 6.25
CA PRO A 242 12.61 -6.42 4.91
C PRO A 242 12.80 -7.63 3.99
N VAL A 243 11.74 -7.96 3.26
CA VAL A 243 11.72 -8.99 2.22
C VAL A 243 11.47 -8.34 0.88
N ASN A 244 12.43 -8.53 -0.01
CA ASN A 244 12.37 -7.96 -1.35
C ASN A 244 11.55 -8.87 -2.28
N ILE A 245 10.45 -8.32 -2.80
CA ILE A 245 9.60 -8.98 -3.79
C ILE A 245 10.12 -8.61 -5.18
N MET A 246 10.99 -9.47 -5.74
CA MET A 246 11.46 -9.41 -7.13
C MET A 246 12.11 -8.07 -7.56
N ASN A 247 12.69 -7.31 -6.64
CA ASN A 247 13.20 -5.94 -6.79
C ASN A 247 12.13 -4.91 -7.20
N LEU A 248 10.86 -5.19 -6.93
CA LEU A 248 9.74 -4.31 -7.24
C LEU A 248 9.17 -3.64 -5.99
N ALA A 249 9.03 -4.41 -4.92
CA ALA A 249 8.50 -3.95 -3.64
C ALA A 249 9.28 -4.56 -2.47
N GLU A 250 9.15 -3.95 -1.30
CA GLU A 250 9.69 -4.45 -0.04
C GLU A 250 8.52 -4.57 0.94
N VAL A 251 8.41 -5.74 1.58
CA VAL A 251 7.41 -6.03 2.61
C VAL A 251 8.11 -6.52 3.87
N GLY A 252 7.48 -6.40 5.03
CA GLY A 252 8.05 -6.95 6.26
C GLY A 252 7.69 -8.41 6.45
N ALA A 253 8.68 -9.17 6.90
CA ALA A 253 8.48 -10.50 7.43
C ALA A 253 9.22 -10.66 8.76
N CYS A 254 8.56 -11.26 9.74
CA CYS A 254 9.17 -11.60 11.00
C CYS A 254 10.34 -12.56 10.77
N GLY A 255 11.53 -12.10 11.14
CA GLY A 255 12.79 -12.77 10.84
C GLY A 255 13.71 -12.84 12.05
N ALA A 256 14.78 -13.62 11.95
CA ALA A 256 15.74 -13.76 13.03
C ALA A 256 16.81 -12.65 13.03
N CYS A 257 16.94 -11.87 11.94
CA CYS A 257 18.01 -10.91 11.76
C CYS A 257 17.70 -9.83 10.71
N VAL A 258 18.36 -8.67 10.77
CA VAL A 258 18.42 -7.74 9.64
C VAL A 258 19.83 -7.74 9.06
N THR A 259 20.84 -7.98 9.91
CA THR A 259 22.26 -7.95 9.56
C THR A 259 23.01 -9.11 10.20
N ASP A 260 24.23 -9.38 9.73
CA ASP A 260 25.10 -10.42 10.31
C ASP A 260 25.38 -10.23 11.82
N ASP A 261 25.29 -9.00 12.32
CA ASP A 261 25.51 -8.69 13.73
C ASP A 261 24.44 -9.29 14.65
N ASP A 262 23.24 -9.54 14.13
CA ASP A 262 22.13 -10.16 14.85
C ASP A 262 22.35 -11.68 15.03
N CYS A 263 23.24 -12.27 14.23
CA CYS A 263 23.45 -13.72 14.17
C CYS A 263 24.56 -14.26 15.06
N GLY A 264 25.06 -13.47 16.02
CA GLY A 264 26.03 -13.94 17.02
C GLY A 264 27.31 -14.56 16.43
N GLY A 265 27.72 -14.13 15.23
CA GLY A 265 28.86 -14.66 14.48
C GLY A 265 28.52 -15.57 13.29
N GLY A 266 27.23 -15.78 12.99
CA GLY A 266 26.74 -16.32 11.73
C GLY A 266 26.55 -15.25 10.65
N THR A 267 25.91 -15.64 9.54
CA THR A 267 25.48 -14.71 8.48
C THR A 267 23.97 -14.59 8.49
N CYS A 268 23.45 -13.38 8.33
CA CYS A 268 22.03 -13.17 8.12
C CYS A 268 21.70 -13.49 6.67
N GLN A 269 20.92 -14.55 6.48
CA GLN A 269 20.34 -14.86 5.19
C GLN A 269 19.03 -14.08 5.05
N GLU A 270 18.96 -13.23 4.03
CA GLU A 270 17.76 -12.47 3.69
C GLU A 270 16.56 -13.41 3.48
N GLY A 271 15.38 -12.90 3.88
CA GLY A 271 14.11 -13.54 3.60
C GLY A 271 13.75 -13.49 2.11
N GLY A 272 12.61 -14.06 1.76
CA GLY A 272 12.14 -14.11 0.37
C GLY A 272 10.66 -14.41 0.27
N LEU A 273 10.08 -14.10 -0.88
CA LEU A 273 8.73 -14.54 -1.21
C LEU A 273 8.82 -15.81 -2.08
N ASP A 274 8.29 -16.92 -1.58
CA ASP A 274 8.12 -18.14 -2.34
C ASP A 274 6.78 -18.11 -3.08
N LEU A 275 6.82 -17.62 -4.32
CA LEU A 275 5.65 -17.56 -5.21
C LEU A 275 5.13 -18.94 -5.64
N GLU A 276 5.93 -20.02 -5.51
CA GLU A 276 5.46 -21.37 -5.86
C GLU A 276 4.52 -21.91 -4.78
N ASN A 277 4.79 -21.57 -3.52
CA ASN A 277 4.01 -22.01 -2.36
C ASN A 277 3.14 -20.90 -1.76
N GLY A 278 3.19 -19.67 -2.28
CA GLY A 278 2.46 -18.53 -1.72
C GLY A 278 2.92 -18.16 -0.30
N ALA A 279 4.17 -18.42 0.04
CA ALA A 279 4.70 -18.26 1.39
C ALA A 279 5.68 -17.10 1.48
N LEU A 280 5.51 -16.26 2.48
CA LEU A 280 6.52 -15.30 2.90
C LEU A 280 7.56 -16.04 3.75
N LEU A 281 8.84 -15.74 3.59
CA LEU A 281 9.92 -16.29 4.39
C LEU A 281 10.69 -15.12 4.98
N GLY A 282 10.75 -15.05 6.31
CA GLY A 282 11.57 -14.09 7.03
C GLY A 282 13.06 -14.43 6.94
N SER A 283 13.89 -13.46 7.31
CA SER A 283 15.32 -13.69 7.39
C SER A 283 15.69 -14.75 8.44
N THR A 284 16.83 -15.41 8.24
CA THR A 284 17.31 -16.45 9.17
C THR A 284 18.82 -16.38 9.36
N CYS A 285 19.29 -16.75 10.55
CA CYS A 285 20.72 -16.83 10.85
C CYS A 285 21.29 -18.20 10.47
N ILE A 286 22.36 -18.19 9.66
CA ILE A 286 23.07 -19.40 9.20
C ILE A 286 24.54 -19.46 9.62
#